data_AF-A0AAU3A0D2-F1
#
_entry.id   AF-A0AAU3A0D2-F1
#
_cell.length_a   1.000
_cell.length_b   1.000
_cell.length_c   1.000
_cell.angle_alpha   90.00
_cell.angle_beta   90.00
_cell.angle_gamma   90.00
#
_symmetry.space_group_name_H-M   'P 1'
#
loop_
_entity.id
_entity.type
_entity.pdbx_description
1 polymer ?
#
loop_
_entity_poly.entity_id
_entity_poly.type
_entity_poly.pdbx_seq_one_letter_code
_entity_poly.pdbx_strand_id
1 'polypeptide(L)'
;MNGLYALKPWYADRLAGLRRALAARQVSPDTLTAAGVVCAAGAAAALAWLPAPSAALLVAVLLAGRLAFANLDGALARDTGRTTPRGALLNELGDRAADLLVIAGFLPLAPLWLVAAAAFATTLPSWVSLAGAAAGAPRRNGGPVGKTERCLLAVVAAASGWAVPVLAVVAAGSAVTAVVRAVWVWRALGQPETAVAAVARERVVATERAMATERDVASEKTVVRVAEPASSAPRRRPSPSPAPSPPPSPSPSSSPTLGSFPSEHDRSLPLDPGEVSGGITHTRPQSSADRGTRLRGAR
;
A
#
# COMPACT_ATOMS: atom_id res chain seq x y z
N MET A 1 12.51 18.22 10.59
CA MET A 1 13.54 17.69 9.67
C MET A 1 12.86 16.78 8.67
N ASN A 2 12.71 17.22 7.43
CA ASN A 2 12.13 16.41 6.36
C ASN A 2 13.30 15.70 5.66
N GLY A 3 13.61 14.46 6.06
CA GLY A 3 14.65 13.64 5.43
C GLY A 3 14.28 13.20 4.01
N LEU A 4 14.72 12.01 3.57
CA LEU A 4 14.36 11.44 2.25
C LEU A 4 12.84 11.30 2.05
N TYR A 5 12.06 11.38 3.13
CA TYR A 5 10.61 11.50 3.10
C TYR A 5 10.09 12.67 2.23
N ALA A 6 10.88 13.73 2.03
CA ALA A 6 10.54 14.84 1.15
C ALA A 6 10.52 14.46 -0.35
N LEU A 7 11.21 13.38 -0.75
CA LEU A 7 11.20 12.87 -2.14
C LEU A 7 9.94 12.07 -2.48
N LYS A 8 9.06 11.84 -1.50
CA LYS A 8 7.86 11.02 -1.67
C LYS A 8 6.92 11.49 -2.80
N PRO A 9 6.66 12.80 -3.01
CA PRO A 9 5.82 13.25 -4.12
C PRO A 9 6.48 12.99 -5.48
N TRP A 10 7.75 13.35 -5.63
CA TRP A 10 8.51 13.12 -6.86
C TRP A 10 8.56 11.64 -7.25
N TYR A 11 8.77 10.76 -6.27
CA TYR A 11 8.79 9.32 -6.51
C TYR A 11 7.40 8.77 -6.87
N ALA A 12 6.35 9.28 -6.23
CA ALA A 12 4.98 8.93 -6.56
C ALA A 12 4.60 9.35 -8.00
N ASP A 13 5.06 10.52 -8.44
CA ASP A 13 4.82 11.03 -9.80
C ASP A 13 5.55 10.19 -10.85
N ARG A 14 6.79 9.78 -10.59
CA ARG A 14 7.53 8.84 -11.46
C ARG A 14 6.84 7.49 -11.59
N LEU A 15 6.18 7.03 -10.53
CA LEU A 15 5.43 5.79 -10.52
C LEU A 15 4.01 5.91 -11.09
N ALA A 16 3.52 7.13 -11.38
CA ALA A 16 2.14 7.35 -11.82
C ALA A 16 1.81 6.67 -13.16
N GLY A 17 2.77 6.55 -14.08
CA GLY A 17 2.61 5.81 -15.33
C GLY A 17 2.44 4.31 -15.10
N LEU A 18 3.33 3.72 -14.28
CA LEU A 18 3.27 2.32 -13.91
C LEU A 18 2.00 1.99 -13.12
N ARG A 19 1.62 2.85 -12.18
CA ARG A 19 0.38 2.73 -11.40
C ARG A 19 -0.86 2.67 -12.31
N ARG A 20 -0.95 3.55 -13.31
CA ARG A 20 -2.04 3.54 -14.31
C ARG A 20 -2.05 2.25 -15.13
N ALA A 21 -0.89 1.78 -15.57
CA ALA A 21 -0.78 0.51 -16.30
C ALA A 21 -1.19 -0.69 -15.43
N LEU A 22 -0.79 -0.73 -14.17
CA LEU A 22 -1.18 -1.78 -13.21
C LEU A 22 -2.68 -1.75 -12.91
N ALA A 23 -3.26 -0.56 -12.78
CA ALA A 23 -4.71 -0.38 -12.60
C ALA A 23 -5.49 -0.89 -13.82
N ALA A 24 -5.05 -0.54 -15.04
CA ALA A 24 -5.66 -1.00 -16.28
C ALA A 24 -5.58 -2.53 -16.43
N ARG A 25 -4.48 -3.15 -15.98
CA ARG A 25 -4.29 -4.61 -15.97
C ARG A 25 -4.93 -5.32 -14.77
N GLN A 26 -5.66 -4.59 -13.92
CA GLN A 26 -6.34 -5.10 -12.73
C GLN A 26 -5.43 -5.91 -11.78
N VAL A 27 -4.15 -5.55 -11.68
CA VAL A 27 -3.22 -6.23 -10.78
C VAL A 27 -3.69 -6.07 -9.32
N SER A 28 -3.60 -7.15 -8.54
CA SER A 28 -3.97 -7.11 -7.12
C SER A 28 -2.92 -6.33 -6.30
N PRO A 29 -3.33 -5.42 -5.39
CA PRO A 29 -2.43 -4.80 -4.42
C PRO A 29 -1.63 -5.83 -3.61
N ASP A 30 -2.23 -6.97 -3.28
CA ASP A 30 -1.60 -8.04 -2.50
C ASP A 30 -0.39 -8.65 -3.24
N THR A 31 -0.46 -8.73 -4.57
CA THR A 31 0.66 -9.19 -5.41
C THR A 31 1.83 -8.21 -5.36
N LEU A 32 1.56 -6.92 -5.26
CA LEU A 32 2.61 -5.91 -5.13
C LEU A 32 3.28 -6.01 -3.76
N THR A 33 2.52 -6.20 -2.67
CA THR A 33 3.10 -6.46 -1.36
C THR A 33 3.99 -7.70 -1.37
N ALA A 34 3.54 -8.81 -1.99
CA ALA A 34 4.34 -10.03 -2.14
C ALA A 34 5.63 -9.78 -2.97
N ALA A 35 5.54 -9.04 -4.08
CA ALA A 35 6.70 -8.67 -4.89
C ALA A 35 7.71 -7.84 -4.08
N GLY A 36 7.24 -6.94 -3.21
CA GLY A 36 8.08 -6.19 -2.29
C GLY A 36 8.86 -7.09 -1.32
N VAL A 37 8.22 -8.13 -0.79
CA VAL A 37 8.86 -9.12 0.09
C VAL A 37 9.91 -9.94 -0.67
N VAL A 38 9.60 -10.38 -1.90
CA VAL A 38 10.56 -11.10 -2.76
C VAL A 38 11.79 -10.25 -3.07
N CYS A 39 11.60 -8.97 -3.40
CA CYS A 39 12.71 -8.04 -3.58
C CYS A 39 13.58 -7.91 -2.30
N ALA A 40 12.96 -7.86 -1.12
CA ALA A 40 13.70 -7.81 0.14
C ALA A 40 14.49 -9.10 0.42
N ALA A 41 13.91 -10.27 0.14
CA ALA A 41 14.60 -11.56 0.24
C ALA A 41 15.79 -11.64 -0.71
N GLY A 42 15.62 -11.22 -1.96
CA GLY A 42 16.69 -11.16 -2.95
C GLY A 42 17.82 -10.20 -2.53
N ALA A 43 17.47 -9.03 -1.97
CA ALA A 43 18.46 -8.07 -1.46
C ALA A 43 19.24 -8.65 -0.28
N ALA A 44 18.57 -9.37 0.62
CA ALA A 44 19.20 -10.06 1.75
C ALA A 44 20.17 -11.16 1.29
N ALA A 45 19.73 -11.99 0.35
CA ALA A 45 20.56 -13.01 -0.29
C ALA A 45 21.79 -12.39 -0.97
N ALA A 46 21.59 -11.31 -1.73
CA ALA A 46 22.67 -10.64 -2.41
C ALA A 46 23.68 -10.04 -1.43
N LEU A 47 23.20 -9.39 -0.37
CA LEU A 47 24.04 -8.85 0.70
C LEU A 47 24.84 -9.96 1.41
N ALA A 48 24.22 -11.11 1.66
CA ALA A 48 24.82 -12.21 2.41
C ALA A 48 25.90 -12.97 1.63
N TRP A 49 25.75 -13.10 0.31
CA TRP A 49 26.56 -14.04 -0.49
C TRP A 49 27.42 -13.40 -1.58
N LEU A 50 27.14 -12.16 -2.00
CA LEU A 50 28.02 -11.46 -2.94
C LEU A 50 29.01 -10.58 -2.18
N PRO A 51 30.28 -10.53 -2.60
CA PRO A 51 31.28 -9.68 -1.97
C PRO A 51 31.01 -8.20 -2.25
N ALA A 52 31.35 -7.33 -1.31
CA ALA A 52 31.45 -5.90 -1.59
C ALA A 52 32.64 -5.62 -2.55
N PRO A 53 32.52 -4.69 -3.51
CA PRO A 53 31.35 -3.85 -3.80
C PRO A 53 30.36 -4.48 -4.81
N SER A 54 30.63 -5.69 -5.32
CA SER A 54 29.84 -6.31 -6.41
C SER A 54 28.36 -6.48 -6.08
N ALA A 55 28.03 -6.68 -4.80
CA ALA A 55 26.65 -6.78 -4.32
C ALA A 55 25.87 -5.46 -4.45
N ALA A 56 26.54 -4.30 -4.47
CA ALA A 56 25.93 -2.99 -4.27
C ALA A 56 24.82 -2.66 -5.26
N LEU A 57 25.07 -2.85 -6.56
CA LEU A 57 24.09 -2.52 -7.59
C LEU A 57 22.85 -3.40 -7.48
N LEU A 58 23.03 -4.70 -7.26
CA LEU A 58 21.92 -5.64 -7.13
C LEU A 58 21.08 -5.34 -5.87
N VAL A 59 21.74 -5.12 -4.72
CA VAL A 59 21.07 -4.73 -3.48
C VAL A 59 20.31 -3.41 -3.67
N ALA A 60 20.90 -2.42 -4.33
CA ALA A 60 20.25 -1.14 -4.61
C ALA A 60 19.00 -1.28 -5.47
N VAL A 61 19.07 -2.03 -6.57
CA VAL A 61 17.94 -2.26 -7.48
C VAL A 61 16.81 -3.01 -6.76
N LEU A 62 17.15 -4.07 -6.03
CA LEU A 62 16.15 -4.87 -5.31
C LEU A 62 15.49 -4.07 -4.18
N LEU A 63 16.24 -3.29 -3.40
CA LEU A 63 15.66 -2.44 -2.35
C LEU A 63 14.87 -1.26 -2.94
N ALA A 64 15.27 -0.71 -4.09
CA ALA A 64 14.46 0.25 -4.81
C ALA A 64 13.13 -0.37 -5.29
N GLY A 65 13.16 -1.60 -5.81
CA GLY A 65 11.97 -2.37 -6.18
C GLY A 65 11.05 -2.62 -4.98
N ARG A 66 11.61 -3.06 -3.85
CA ARG A 66 10.89 -3.20 -2.58
C ARG A 66 10.12 -1.93 -2.21
N LEU A 67 10.79 -0.78 -2.26
CA LEU A 67 10.20 0.52 -1.93
C LEU A 67 9.13 0.94 -2.95
N ALA A 68 9.35 0.65 -4.23
CA ALA A 68 8.38 0.89 -5.30
C ALA A 68 7.08 0.12 -5.01
N PHE A 69 7.20 -1.18 -4.80
CA PHE A 69 6.05 -2.06 -4.61
C PHE A 69 5.25 -1.71 -3.36
N ALA A 70 5.91 -1.43 -2.23
CA ALA A 70 5.26 -1.00 -0.99
C ALA A 70 4.66 0.42 -1.04
N ASN A 71 4.93 1.20 -2.09
CA ASN A 71 4.26 2.47 -2.33
C ASN A 71 3.11 2.29 -3.33
N LEU A 72 3.30 1.42 -4.32
CA LEU A 72 2.31 1.09 -5.34
C LEU A 72 1.12 0.32 -4.78
N ASP A 73 1.31 -0.63 -3.86
CA ASP A 73 0.21 -1.43 -3.30
C ASP A 73 -0.87 -0.56 -2.66
N GLY A 74 -0.49 0.33 -1.74
CA GLY A 74 -1.41 1.23 -1.05
C GLY A 74 -1.97 2.30 -1.98
N ALA A 75 -1.19 2.79 -2.96
CA ALA A 75 -1.69 3.76 -3.94
C ALA A 75 -2.72 3.12 -4.88
N LEU A 76 -2.41 1.94 -5.41
CA LEU A 76 -3.29 1.18 -6.30
C LEU A 76 -4.58 0.78 -5.59
N ALA A 77 -4.51 0.32 -4.34
CA ALA A 77 -5.70 -0.01 -3.55
C ALA A 77 -6.64 1.20 -3.40
N ARG A 78 -6.09 2.40 -3.14
CA ARG A 78 -6.88 3.64 -3.02
C ARG A 78 -7.48 4.07 -4.35
N ASP A 79 -6.68 4.09 -5.42
CA ASP A 79 -7.13 4.56 -6.74
C ASP A 79 -8.18 3.63 -7.38
N THR A 80 -8.11 2.33 -7.08
CA THR A 80 -9.04 1.33 -7.63
C THR A 80 -10.24 1.05 -6.72
N GLY A 81 -10.35 1.72 -5.57
CA GLY A 81 -11.41 1.46 -4.59
C GLY A 81 -11.35 0.06 -3.93
N ARG A 82 -10.18 -0.60 -3.98
CA ARG A 82 -9.94 -1.96 -3.45
C ARG A 82 -9.26 -1.97 -2.09
N THR A 83 -9.44 -0.93 -1.29
CA THR A 83 -8.93 -0.90 0.09
C THR A 83 -9.73 -1.85 0.97
N THR A 84 -9.09 -2.88 1.53
CA THR A 84 -9.74 -3.85 2.42
C THR A 84 -8.99 -4.01 3.75
N PRO A 85 -9.66 -4.40 4.85
CA PRO A 85 -8.98 -4.70 6.12
C PRO A 85 -7.94 -5.82 6.01
N ARG A 86 -8.23 -6.85 5.18
CA ARG A 86 -7.29 -7.96 4.93
C ARG A 86 -6.05 -7.49 4.18
N GLY A 87 -6.21 -6.67 3.15
CA GLY A 87 -5.08 -6.08 2.42
C GLY A 87 -4.23 -5.15 3.29
N ALA A 88 -4.87 -4.38 4.18
CA ALA A 88 -4.14 -3.56 5.15
C ALA A 88 -3.29 -4.41 6.10
N LEU A 89 -3.84 -5.51 6.63
CA LEU A 89 -3.09 -6.47 7.44
C LEU A 89 -1.92 -7.10 6.66
N LEU A 90 -2.18 -7.56 5.44
CA LEU A 90 -1.16 -8.17 4.59
C LEU A 90 -0.02 -7.19 4.30
N ASN A 91 -0.34 -5.93 4.00
CA ASN A 91 0.66 -4.89 3.80
C ASN A 91 1.54 -4.67 5.04
N GLU A 92 0.96 -4.61 6.23
CA GLU A 92 1.75 -4.48 7.46
C GLU A 92 2.68 -5.67 7.69
N LEU A 93 2.17 -6.89 7.52
CA LEU A 93 2.95 -8.12 7.68
C LEU A 93 4.06 -8.22 6.64
N GLY A 94 3.76 -7.91 5.38
CA GLY A 94 4.72 -7.87 4.29
C GLY A 94 5.84 -6.88 4.54
N ASP A 95 5.51 -5.68 5.02
CA ASP A 95 6.50 -4.67 5.37
C ASP A 95 7.42 -5.09 6.52
N ARG A 96 6.89 -5.78 7.53
CA ARG A 96 7.67 -6.34 8.65
C ARG A 96 8.55 -7.49 8.19
N ALA A 97 8.01 -8.43 7.43
CA ALA A 97 8.78 -9.53 6.85
C ALA A 97 9.93 -9.00 6.00
N ALA A 98 9.65 -8.02 5.14
CA ALA A 98 10.66 -7.40 4.29
C ALA A 98 11.74 -6.64 5.08
N ASP A 99 11.38 -5.92 6.16
CA ASP A 99 12.37 -5.28 7.04
C ASP A 99 13.28 -6.34 7.69
N LEU A 100 12.71 -7.40 8.25
CA LEU A 100 13.46 -8.46 8.93
C LEU A 100 14.33 -9.27 7.99
N LEU A 101 13.87 -9.56 6.76
CA LEU A 101 14.66 -10.24 5.74
C LEU A 101 15.93 -9.45 5.40
N VAL A 102 15.82 -8.14 5.18
CA VAL A 102 16.99 -7.29 4.90
C VAL A 102 17.99 -7.34 6.06
N ILE A 103 17.52 -7.32 7.31
CA ILE A 103 18.40 -7.46 8.48
C ILE A 103 19.03 -8.87 8.55
N ALA A 104 18.29 -9.92 8.21
CA ALA A 104 18.82 -11.28 8.15
C ALA A 104 19.97 -11.43 7.15
N GLY A 105 20.01 -10.61 6.08
CA GLY A 105 21.14 -10.55 5.14
C GLY A 105 22.48 -10.18 5.78
N PHE A 106 22.48 -9.60 6.99
CA PHE A 106 23.69 -9.28 7.75
C PHE A 106 24.20 -10.44 8.61
N LEU A 107 23.48 -11.56 8.72
CA LEU A 107 23.88 -12.73 9.54
C LEU A 107 25.32 -13.21 9.29
N PRO A 108 25.81 -13.35 8.04
CA PRO A 108 27.19 -13.76 7.81
C PRO A 108 28.21 -12.62 7.94
N LEU A 109 27.76 -11.37 8.11
CA LEU A 109 28.60 -10.17 8.02
C LEU A 109 28.80 -9.45 9.38
N ALA A 110 28.03 -9.82 10.40
CA ALA A 110 28.00 -9.13 11.68
C ALA A 110 27.73 -10.11 12.83
N PRO A 111 28.16 -9.79 14.07
CA PRO A 111 27.92 -10.66 15.20
C PRO A 111 26.42 -10.80 15.50
N LEU A 112 25.99 -12.01 15.89
CA LEU A 112 24.58 -12.36 16.06
C LEU A 112 23.82 -11.42 17.01
N TRP A 113 24.45 -10.98 18.11
CA TRP A 113 23.83 -10.07 19.07
C TRP A 113 23.44 -8.73 18.43
N LEU A 114 24.25 -8.23 17.49
CA LEU A 114 23.99 -6.96 16.80
C LEU A 114 22.90 -7.13 15.75
N VAL A 115 22.90 -8.25 15.03
CA VAL A 115 21.83 -8.61 14.09
C VAL A 115 20.49 -8.74 14.82
N ALA A 116 20.46 -9.42 15.96
CA ALA A 116 19.27 -9.56 16.80
C ALA A 116 18.80 -8.20 17.35
N ALA A 117 19.72 -7.37 17.84
CA ALA A 117 19.41 -6.02 18.32
C ALA A 117 18.86 -5.13 17.20
N ALA A 118 19.45 -5.17 16.00
CA ALA A 118 18.96 -4.44 14.83
C ALA A 118 17.59 -4.95 14.40
N ALA A 119 17.38 -6.28 14.32
CA ALA A 119 16.11 -6.89 13.96
C ALA A 119 15.00 -6.40 14.89
N PHE A 120 15.22 -6.45 16.20
CA PHE A 120 14.29 -5.90 17.19
C PHE A 120 14.08 -4.40 16.98
N ALA A 121 15.16 -3.61 16.93
CA ALA A 121 15.09 -2.15 16.81
C ALA A 121 14.33 -1.67 15.57
N THR A 122 14.48 -2.34 14.42
CA THR A 122 13.78 -1.97 13.18
C THR A 122 12.26 -2.16 13.25
N THR A 123 11.75 -3.00 14.15
CA THR A 123 10.30 -3.22 14.35
C THR A 123 9.67 -2.15 15.24
N LEU A 124 10.44 -1.56 16.17
CA LEU A 124 9.94 -0.62 17.17
C LEU A 124 9.21 0.60 16.58
N PRO A 125 9.71 1.29 15.53
CA PRO A 125 9.00 2.43 14.94
C PRO A 125 7.57 2.10 14.50
N SER A 126 7.37 0.90 13.99
CA SER A 126 6.08 0.46 13.48
C SER A 126 5.17 -0.03 14.59
N TRP A 127 5.72 -0.72 15.59
CA TRP A 127 4.97 -1.03 16.81
C TRP A 127 4.42 0.24 17.44
N VAL A 128 5.27 1.24 17.68
CA VAL A 128 4.84 2.53 18.26
C VAL A 128 3.73 3.18 17.43
N SER A 129 3.85 3.19 16.09
CA SER A 129 2.82 3.75 15.22
C SER A 129 1.50 2.96 15.27
N LEU A 130 1.54 1.63 15.37
CA LEU A 130 0.36 0.78 15.46
C LEU A 130 -0.31 0.88 16.83
N ALA A 131 0.46 0.85 17.92
CA ALA A 131 -0.03 1.04 19.28
C ALA A 131 -0.65 2.42 19.46
N GLY A 132 -0.02 3.47 18.91
CA GLY A 132 -0.59 4.82 18.90
C GLY A 132 -1.92 4.89 18.15
N ALA A 133 -1.98 4.28 16.96
CA ALA A 133 -3.24 4.22 16.19
C ALA A 133 -4.34 3.45 16.93
N ALA A 134 -4.01 2.33 17.58
CA ALA A 134 -4.94 1.57 18.40
C ALA A 134 -5.43 2.36 19.63
N ALA A 135 -4.59 3.26 20.17
CA ALA A 135 -4.94 4.16 21.26
C ALA A 135 -5.70 5.43 20.80
N GLY A 136 -6.00 5.59 19.51
CA GLY A 136 -6.74 6.74 18.96
C GLY A 136 -5.88 7.89 18.43
N ALA A 137 -4.55 7.80 18.50
CA ALA A 137 -3.68 8.81 17.90
C ALA A 137 -3.67 8.70 16.37
N PRO A 138 -3.53 9.83 15.63
CA PRO A 138 -3.36 9.77 14.19
C PRO A 138 -2.11 8.95 13.83
N ARG A 139 -2.24 8.10 12.81
CA ARG A 139 -1.11 7.26 12.39
C ARG A 139 0.00 8.11 11.78
N ARG A 140 1.17 8.12 12.41
CA ARG A 140 2.36 8.81 11.91
C ARG A 140 3.38 7.85 11.31
N ASN A 141 3.82 8.18 10.11
CA ASN A 141 4.95 7.56 9.42
C ASN A 141 6.09 8.59 9.29
N GLY A 142 7.35 8.14 9.35
CA GLY A 142 8.55 8.99 9.25
C GLY A 142 9.45 8.93 10.49
N GLY A 143 10.50 9.76 10.52
CA GLY A 143 11.54 9.78 11.54
C GLY A 143 12.94 9.79 10.93
N PRO A 144 14.00 9.95 11.73
CA PRO A 144 15.36 10.14 11.22
C PRO A 144 15.89 8.92 10.44
N VAL A 145 15.52 7.70 10.84
CA VAL A 145 15.90 6.46 10.14
C VAL A 145 14.64 5.61 9.91
N GLY A 146 13.89 6.01 8.89
CA GLY A 146 12.73 5.29 8.40
C GLY A 146 13.10 4.11 7.49
N LYS A 147 12.07 3.52 6.86
CA LYS A 147 12.22 2.37 5.96
C LYS A 147 13.18 2.66 4.80
N THR A 148 13.07 3.86 4.22
CA THR A 148 13.89 4.28 3.08
C THR A 148 15.35 4.44 3.49
N GLU A 149 15.60 5.11 4.60
CA GLU A 149 16.95 5.31 5.14
C GLU A 149 17.62 3.98 5.49
N ARG A 150 16.88 3.02 6.09
CA ARG A 150 17.41 1.67 6.35
C ARG A 150 17.79 0.92 5.08
N CYS A 151 17.01 1.07 4.01
CA CYS A 151 17.36 0.46 2.73
C CYS A 151 18.62 1.07 2.15
N LEU A 152 18.75 2.40 2.18
CA LEU A 152 19.95 3.09 1.74
C LEU A 152 21.17 2.65 2.55
N LEU A 153 21.04 2.50 3.86
CA LEU A 153 22.12 1.99 4.72
C LEU A 153 22.53 0.56 4.31
N ALA A 154 21.59 -0.33 4.02
CA ALA A 154 21.92 -1.67 3.50
C ALA A 154 22.68 -1.62 2.16
N VAL A 155 22.35 -0.68 1.26
CA VAL A 155 23.12 -0.44 0.03
C VAL A 155 24.54 0.05 0.36
N VAL A 156 24.68 0.96 1.33
CA VAL A 156 26.00 1.44 1.79
C VAL A 156 26.84 0.29 2.35
N ALA A 157 26.25 -0.62 3.14
CA ALA A 157 26.94 -1.83 3.61
C ALA A 157 27.39 -2.71 2.43
N ALA A 158 26.53 -2.94 1.44
CA ALA A 158 26.86 -3.74 0.25
C ALA A 158 27.96 -3.10 -0.61
N ALA A 159 28.03 -1.77 -0.67
CA ALA A 159 29.03 -1.03 -1.44
C ALA A 159 30.39 -0.93 -0.73
N SER A 160 30.38 -0.69 0.58
CA SER A 160 31.60 -0.44 1.35
C SER A 160 32.20 -1.69 2.01
N GLY A 161 31.39 -2.73 2.21
CA GLY A 161 31.73 -3.86 3.07
C GLY A 161 31.67 -3.56 4.57
N TRP A 162 31.29 -2.34 4.98
CA TRP A 162 31.25 -1.91 6.38
C TRP A 162 29.97 -2.36 7.11
N ALA A 163 29.71 -3.67 7.10
CA ALA A 163 28.46 -4.25 7.60
C ALA A 163 28.20 -3.93 9.09
N VAL A 164 29.20 -4.13 9.96
CA VAL A 164 29.05 -3.92 11.41
C VAL A 164 28.70 -2.47 11.80
N PRO A 165 29.48 -1.44 11.42
CA PRO A 165 29.15 -0.06 11.80
C PRO A 165 27.85 0.41 11.16
N VAL A 166 27.55 0.01 9.91
CA VAL A 166 26.29 0.35 9.26
C VAL A 166 25.11 -0.27 9.99
N LEU A 167 25.20 -1.54 10.39
CA LEU A 167 24.14 -2.22 11.13
C LEU A 167 23.92 -1.61 12.52
N ALA A 168 24.99 -1.16 13.19
CA ALA A 168 24.89 -0.39 14.42
C ALA A 168 24.14 0.93 14.22
N VAL A 169 24.41 1.66 13.12
CA VAL A 169 23.66 2.87 12.74
C VAL A 169 22.19 2.55 12.45
N VAL A 170 21.89 1.44 11.78
CA VAL A 170 20.51 0.98 11.55
C VAL A 170 19.80 0.72 12.87
N ALA A 171 20.43 0.01 13.80
CA ALA A 171 19.85 -0.31 15.11
C ALA A 171 19.59 0.96 15.93
N ALA A 172 20.62 1.78 16.13
CA ALA A 172 20.54 3.02 16.90
C ALA A 172 19.54 4.01 16.27
N GLY A 173 19.61 4.21 14.95
CA GLY A 173 18.71 5.07 14.22
C GLY A 173 17.24 4.63 14.29
N SER A 174 16.98 3.33 14.25
CA SER A 174 15.62 2.79 14.39
C SER A 174 15.09 2.97 15.80
N ALA A 175 15.91 2.78 16.83
CA ALA A 175 15.56 3.05 18.22
C ALA A 175 15.24 4.54 18.44
N VAL A 176 16.10 5.45 17.96
CA VAL A 176 15.84 6.89 17.99
C VAL A 176 14.54 7.24 17.28
N THR A 177 14.29 6.64 16.12
CA THR A 177 13.05 6.84 15.37
C THR A 177 11.82 6.39 16.16
N ALA A 178 11.91 5.25 16.85
CA ALA A 178 10.84 4.77 17.72
C ALA A 178 10.57 5.74 18.88
N VAL A 179 11.61 6.23 19.55
CA VAL A 179 11.48 7.22 20.64
C VAL A 179 10.84 8.51 20.15
N VAL A 180 11.30 9.05 19.02
CA VAL A 180 10.72 10.27 18.42
C VAL A 180 9.23 10.08 18.10
N ARG A 181 8.85 8.91 17.57
CA ARG A 181 7.45 8.58 17.34
C ARG A 181 6.67 8.44 18.65
N ALA A 182 7.23 7.79 19.66
CA ALA A 182 6.57 7.54 20.93
C ALA A 182 6.28 8.85 21.66
N VAL A 183 7.26 9.77 21.71
CA VAL A 183 7.09 11.11 22.28
C VAL A 183 6.00 11.88 21.52
N TRP A 184 5.98 11.79 20.20
CA TRP A 184 4.93 12.44 19.40
C TRP A 184 3.54 11.85 19.68
N VAL A 185 3.41 10.51 19.71
CA VAL A 185 2.15 9.82 20.02
C VAL A 185 1.67 10.17 21.43
N TRP A 186 2.57 10.14 22.41
CA TRP A 186 2.26 10.48 23.80
C TRP A 186 1.70 11.91 23.91
N ARG A 187 2.32 12.87 23.23
CA ARG A 187 1.83 14.25 23.18
C ARG A 187 0.49 14.35 22.47
N ALA A 188 0.29 13.62 21.37
CA ALA A 188 -0.97 13.63 20.63
C ALA A 188 -2.12 13.06 21.47
N LEU A 189 -1.87 12.04 22.29
CA LEU A 189 -2.87 11.44 23.20
C LEU A 189 -3.13 12.31 24.44
N GLY A 190 -2.13 13.03 24.93
CA GLY A 190 -2.26 13.94 26.07
C GLY A 190 -2.88 15.29 25.73
N GLN A 191 -3.08 15.59 24.44
CA GLN A 191 -3.89 16.74 24.03
C GLN A 191 -5.35 16.36 24.26
N PRO A 192 -6.09 17.08 25.12
CA PRO A 192 -7.49 16.77 25.33
C PRO A 192 -8.21 16.81 23.98
N GLU A 193 -8.99 15.77 23.66
CA GLU A 193 -9.78 15.63 22.43
C GLU A 193 -10.78 16.80 22.18
N THR A 194 -10.86 17.82 23.03
CA THR A 194 -12.05 18.64 23.21
C THR A 194 -12.01 20.03 22.59
N ALA A 195 -11.03 20.40 21.76
CA ALA A 195 -11.16 21.66 21.01
C ALA A 195 -11.82 21.42 19.65
N VAL A 196 -11.27 20.55 18.81
CA VAL A 196 -11.77 20.37 17.44
C VAL A 196 -12.98 19.43 17.39
N ALA A 197 -12.98 18.33 18.15
CA ALA A 197 -14.13 17.43 18.21
C ALA A 197 -15.29 18.02 19.02
N ALA A 198 -15.03 18.83 20.07
CA ALA A 198 -16.10 19.54 20.76
C ALA A 198 -16.69 20.66 19.90
N VAL A 199 -15.87 21.46 19.21
CA VAL A 199 -16.37 22.48 18.27
C VAL A 199 -17.14 21.84 17.11
N ALA A 200 -16.71 20.69 16.60
CA ALA A 200 -17.45 19.96 15.57
C ALA A 200 -18.78 19.41 16.11
N ARG A 201 -18.81 18.81 17.31
CA ARG A 201 -20.04 18.34 17.96
C ARG A 201 -20.98 19.49 18.30
N GLU A 202 -20.46 20.61 18.76
CA GLU A 202 -21.22 21.82 19.08
C GLU A 202 -21.85 22.44 17.83
N ARG A 203 -21.15 22.45 16.70
CA ARG A 203 -21.71 22.88 15.40
C ARG A 203 -22.82 21.95 14.91
N VAL A 204 -22.67 20.63 15.06
CA VAL A 204 -23.72 19.67 14.70
C VAL A 204 -24.96 19.87 15.59
N VAL A 205 -24.77 19.96 16.91
CA VAL A 205 -25.87 20.19 17.87
C VAL A 205 -26.53 21.56 17.66
N ALA A 206 -25.78 22.61 17.35
CA ALA A 206 -26.34 23.94 17.04
C ALA A 206 -27.16 23.92 15.74
N THR A 207 -26.72 23.17 14.73
CA THR A 207 -27.44 23.02 13.45
C THR A 207 -28.74 22.23 13.66
N GLU A 208 -28.71 21.16 14.46
CA GLU A 208 -29.91 20.39 14.81
C GLU A 208 -30.92 21.22 15.60
N ARG A 209 -30.46 22.03 16.56
CA ARG A 209 -31.33 22.95 17.31
C ARG A 209 -31.96 24.02 16.42
N ALA A 210 -31.18 24.63 15.52
CA ALA A 210 -31.70 25.61 14.57
C ALA A 210 -32.79 25.01 13.67
N MET A 211 -32.58 23.79 13.16
CA MET A 211 -33.59 23.09 12.36
C MET A 211 -34.83 22.67 13.17
N ALA A 212 -34.70 22.39 14.46
CA ALA A 212 -35.84 22.13 15.33
C ALA A 212 -36.67 23.40 15.58
N THR A 213 -36.02 24.54 15.86
CA THR A 213 -36.70 25.82 16.04
C THR A 213 -37.44 26.28 14.77
N GLU A 214 -36.84 26.09 13.58
CA GLU A 214 -37.54 26.40 12.33
C GLU A 214 -38.79 25.53 12.11
N ARG A 215 -38.74 24.26 12.52
CA ARG A 215 -39.90 23.35 12.45
C ARG A 215 -41.01 23.77 13.42
N ASP A 216 -40.67 24.18 14.64
CA ASP A 216 -41.67 24.63 15.63
C ASP A 216 -42.34 25.93 15.18
N VAL A 217 -41.58 26.90 14.66
CA VAL A 217 -42.12 28.16 14.11
C VAL A 217 -42.98 27.91 12.87
N ALA A 218 -42.61 26.94 12.02
CA ALA A 218 -43.42 26.54 10.88
C ALA A 218 -44.72 25.84 11.31
N SER A 219 -44.69 25.05 12.37
CA SER A 219 -45.87 24.41 12.96
C SER A 219 -46.82 25.45 13.56
N GLU A 220 -46.29 26.42 14.30
CA GLU A 220 -47.07 27.51 14.91
C GLU A 220 -47.69 28.43 13.86
N LYS A 221 -46.95 28.80 12.80
CA LYS A 221 -47.51 29.54 11.65
C LYS A 221 -48.57 28.74 10.88
N THR A 222 -48.45 27.42 10.83
CA THR A 222 -49.46 26.55 10.20
C THR A 222 -50.74 26.50 11.03
N VAL A 223 -50.63 26.42 12.36
CA VAL A 223 -51.78 26.45 13.27
C VAL A 223 -52.50 27.81 13.24
N VAL A 224 -51.77 28.92 13.21
CA VAL A 224 -52.35 30.27 13.11
C VAL A 224 -53.08 30.48 11.77
N ARG A 225 -52.58 29.90 10.67
CA ARG A 225 -53.22 30.00 9.35
C ARG A 225 -54.51 29.19 9.22
N VAL A 226 -54.72 28.18 10.07
CA VAL A 226 -55.96 27.38 10.12
C VAL A 226 -57.05 28.06 10.96
N ALA A 227 -56.67 29.00 11.84
CA ALA A 227 -57.61 29.71 12.72
C ALA A 227 -58.23 30.98 12.10
N GLU A 228 -57.89 31.34 10.87
CA GLU A 228 -58.46 32.52 10.19
C GLU A 228 -59.87 32.19 9.63
N PRO A 229 -60.95 32.81 10.11
CA PRO A 229 -62.29 32.47 9.65
C PRO A 229 -62.54 33.03 8.25
N ALA A 230 -62.84 32.13 7.30
CA ALA A 230 -63.27 32.47 5.95
C ALA A 230 -64.63 33.20 5.99
N SER A 231 -64.61 34.52 6.00
CA SER A 231 -65.75 35.37 5.67
C SER A 231 -65.57 35.92 4.26
N SER A 232 -66.33 35.40 3.29
CA SER A 232 -67.05 36.16 2.25
C SER A 232 -67.43 35.32 1.00
N ALA A 233 -68.74 35.27 0.78
CA ALA A 233 -69.57 34.98 -0.42
C ALA A 233 -68.97 34.41 -1.73
N PRO A 234 -69.72 33.53 -2.45
CA PRO A 234 -69.29 32.96 -3.71
C PRO A 234 -69.60 33.89 -4.90
N ARG A 235 -68.57 34.30 -5.65
CA ARG A 235 -68.75 34.82 -7.03
C ARG A 235 -68.57 33.69 -8.03
N ARG A 236 -69.56 33.54 -8.92
CA ARG A 236 -69.59 32.63 -10.07
C ARG A 236 -68.33 32.83 -10.94
N ARG A 237 -67.63 31.75 -11.26
CA ARG A 237 -66.58 31.71 -12.30
C ARG A 237 -67.20 31.37 -13.66
N PRO A 238 -66.80 32.02 -14.76
CA PRO A 238 -67.05 31.53 -16.11
C PRO A 238 -66.07 30.42 -16.50
N SER A 239 -66.52 29.59 -17.44
CA SER A 239 -65.90 28.36 -17.98
C SER A 239 -64.49 28.58 -18.58
N PRO A 240 -63.65 27.53 -18.67
CA PRO A 240 -62.26 27.64 -19.08
C PRO A 240 -62.09 27.77 -20.60
N SER A 241 -61.13 28.59 -21.03
CA SER A 241 -60.59 28.56 -22.39
C SER A 241 -59.50 27.46 -22.49
N PRO A 242 -59.40 26.71 -23.61
CA PRO A 242 -58.48 25.59 -23.73
C PRO A 242 -57.02 26.05 -23.84
N ALA A 243 -56.12 25.33 -23.18
CA ALA A 243 -54.68 25.55 -23.22
C ALA A 243 -54.08 25.15 -24.59
N PRO A 244 -53.02 25.83 -25.06
CA PRO A 244 -52.33 25.48 -26.30
C PRO A 244 -51.50 24.19 -26.16
N SER A 245 -51.46 23.42 -27.25
CA SER A 245 -50.78 22.13 -27.40
C SER A 245 -49.26 22.20 -27.19
N PRO A 246 -48.61 21.16 -26.64
CA PRO A 246 -47.16 21.09 -26.55
C PRO A 246 -46.50 20.89 -27.92
N PRO A 247 -45.26 21.38 -28.13
CA PRO A 247 -44.54 21.25 -29.40
C PRO A 247 -44.10 19.79 -29.67
N PRO A 248 -43.94 19.40 -30.96
CA PRO A 248 -43.62 18.03 -31.34
C PRO A 248 -42.16 17.65 -31.03
N SER A 249 -41.98 16.39 -30.60
CA SER A 249 -40.69 15.72 -30.43
C SER A 249 -40.01 15.50 -31.79
N PRO A 250 -38.68 15.73 -31.92
CA PRO A 250 -37.98 15.43 -33.17
C PRO A 250 -37.79 13.92 -33.36
N SER A 251 -38.18 13.44 -34.54
CA SER A 251 -37.91 12.09 -35.05
C SER A 251 -36.44 11.93 -35.45
N PRO A 252 -35.88 10.70 -35.47
CA PRO A 252 -34.49 10.46 -35.84
C PRO A 252 -34.37 10.34 -37.36
N SER A 253 -33.38 11.00 -37.97
CA SER A 253 -32.99 10.67 -39.34
C SER A 253 -31.48 10.72 -39.56
N SER A 254 -31.05 9.69 -40.29
CA SER A 254 -29.96 9.63 -41.27
C SER A 254 -28.51 9.69 -40.76
N SER A 255 -27.91 8.50 -40.81
CA SER A 255 -26.51 8.19 -41.12
C SER A 255 -25.89 9.09 -42.21
N PRO A 256 -24.55 9.08 -42.32
CA PRO A 256 -24.01 8.43 -43.50
C PRO A 256 -22.87 7.44 -43.21
N THR A 257 -22.93 6.39 -44.02
CA THR A 257 -21.96 5.35 -44.36
C THR A 257 -20.65 5.94 -44.91
N LEU A 258 -19.50 5.33 -44.59
CA LEU A 258 -18.44 4.89 -45.53
C LEU A 258 -17.15 4.57 -44.77
N GLY A 259 -16.57 3.39 -45.01
CA GLY A 259 -15.23 3.04 -44.52
C GLY A 259 -14.99 1.56 -44.29
N SER A 260 -15.12 0.78 -45.34
CA SER A 260 -14.99 -0.67 -45.44
C SER A 260 -13.54 -1.21 -45.45
N PHE A 261 -13.36 -2.35 -44.74
CA PHE A 261 -12.46 -3.52 -44.98
C PHE A 261 -10.92 -3.44 -44.75
N PRO A 262 -10.23 -4.59 -44.52
CA PRO A 262 -10.73 -5.94 -44.14
C PRO A 262 -10.00 -6.60 -42.94
N SER A 263 -10.68 -7.62 -42.40
CA SER A 263 -10.10 -8.71 -41.60
C SER A 263 -9.35 -9.70 -42.48
N GLU A 264 -8.16 -10.10 -42.07
CA GLU A 264 -7.55 -11.35 -42.56
C GLU A 264 -7.90 -12.50 -41.61
N HIS A 265 -8.75 -13.38 -42.10
CA HIS A 265 -8.75 -14.80 -41.73
C HIS A 265 -7.98 -15.56 -42.81
N ASP A 266 -7.47 -16.72 -42.40
CA ASP A 266 -6.98 -17.83 -43.23
C ASP A 266 -5.48 -17.85 -43.56
N ARG A 267 -4.74 -18.55 -42.69
CA ARG A 267 -3.79 -19.58 -43.17
C ARG A 267 -3.93 -20.84 -42.35
N SER A 268 -4.67 -21.76 -42.93
CA SER A 268 -4.73 -23.17 -42.61
C SER A 268 -3.52 -23.92 -43.21
N LEU A 269 -3.05 -24.93 -42.45
CA LEU A 269 -2.33 -26.16 -42.86
C LEU A 269 -0.78 -26.16 -43.03
N PRO A 270 -0.09 -27.33 -42.90
CA PRO A 270 -0.47 -28.58 -42.21
C PRO A 270 0.60 -29.14 -41.24
N LEU A 271 0.16 -30.17 -40.51
CA LEU A 271 0.94 -31.15 -39.77
C LEU A 271 1.89 -31.95 -40.69
N ASP A 272 3.06 -32.33 -40.17
CA ASP A 272 3.65 -33.64 -40.49
C ASP A 272 4.37 -34.21 -39.24
N PRO A 273 4.04 -35.43 -38.81
CA PRO A 273 4.74 -36.17 -37.77
C PRO A 273 5.64 -37.28 -38.36
N GLY A 274 6.89 -37.34 -37.92
CA GLY A 274 7.75 -38.52 -38.07
C GLY A 274 8.76 -38.53 -36.92
N GLU A 275 8.70 -39.48 -35.99
CA GLU A 275 9.32 -40.82 -36.09
C GLU A 275 10.85 -40.72 -36.29
N VAL A 276 11.75 -41.43 -35.61
CA VAL A 276 11.68 -42.64 -34.79
C VAL A 276 13.07 -42.84 -34.15
N SER A 277 13.07 -43.37 -32.92
CA SER A 277 14.04 -44.34 -32.34
C SER A 277 15.56 -44.10 -32.27
N GLY A 278 16.08 -44.42 -31.08
CA GLY A 278 17.49 -44.65 -30.77
C GLY A 278 17.79 -44.06 -29.39
N GLY A 279 17.90 -44.79 -28.28
CA GLY A 279 18.58 -46.07 -28.12
C GLY A 279 19.57 -45.90 -26.97
N ILE A 280 19.13 -46.30 -25.76
CA ILE A 280 19.86 -46.88 -24.63
C ILE A 280 21.38 -46.60 -24.54
N THR A 281 21.84 -46.03 -23.42
CA THR A 281 23.00 -46.60 -22.69
C THR A 281 23.03 -46.17 -21.22
N HIS A 282 22.79 -47.15 -20.36
CA HIS A 282 23.25 -47.21 -18.98
C HIS A 282 24.78 -47.19 -18.93
N THR A 283 25.38 -46.39 -18.05
CA THR A 283 26.64 -46.76 -17.35
C THR A 283 26.71 -46.10 -15.99
N ARG A 284 26.43 -46.89 -14.96
CA ARG A 284 26.97 -46.80 -13.60
C ARG A 284 28.33 -47.53 -13.59
N PRO A 285 29.26 -47.14 -12.71
CA PRO A 285 30.02 -48.12 -11.93
C PRO A 285 29.83 -47.81 -10.42
N GLN A 286 29.31 -48.72 -9.58
CA GLN A 286 30.06 -49.72 -8.78
C GLN A 286 31.40 -49.20 -8.26
N SER A 287 31.56 -48.88 -6.97
CA SER A 287 31.69 -49.78 -5.79
C SER A 287 33.05 -50.49 -5.70
N SER A 288 33.88 -50.01 -4.77
CA SER A 288 34.82 -50.81 -3.96
C SER A 288 35.10 -49.97 -2.68
N ALA A 289 34.69 -50.42 -1.49
CA ALA A 289 35.51 -51.25 -0.59
C ALA A 289 36.80 -50.51 -0.18
N ASP A 290 37.28 -50.43 1.05
CA ASP A 290 36.99 -51.06 2.34
C ASP A 290 38.09 -50.51 3.27
N ARG A 291 37.76 -50.16 4.52
CA ARG A 291 38.61 -50.36 5.72
C ARG A 291 38.06 -49.59 6.92
N GLY A 292 37.49 -50.35 7.86
CA GLY A 292 37.33 -49.92 9.24
C GLY A 292 38.59 -50.19 10.07
N THR A 293 38.81 -49.40 11.13
CA THR A 293 39.46 -49.79 12.41
C THR A 293 39.25 -48.60 13.38
N ARG A 294 38.32 -48.68 14.35
CA ARG A 294 38.52 -49.07 15.75
C ARG A 294 39.55 -48.24 16.56
N LEU A 295 39.00 -47.63 17.62
CA LEU A 295 39.47 -47.60 19.02
C LEU A 295 40.64 -46.69 19.46
N ARG A 296 40.30 -45.78 20.40
CA ARG A 296 40.92 -45.46 21.72
C ARG A 296 40.72 -43.95 21.97
N GLY A 297 40.18 -43.44 23.07
CA GLY A 297 40.02 -44.00 24.41
C GLY A 297 41.31 -43.85 25.22
N ALA A 298 41.55 -42.68 25.82
CA ALA A 298 42.27 -42.52 27.10
C ALA A 298 42.27 -41.05 27.55
N ARG A 299 41.69 -40.84 28.75
CA ARG A 299 42.10 -39.97 29.87
C ARG A 299 42.34 -38.48 29.63
#